data_AF-A0A412J288-F1
#
_entry.id   AF-A0A412J288-F1
#
_cell.length_a   1.000
_cell.length_b   1.000
_cell.length_c   1.000
_cell.angle_alpha   90.00
_cell.angle_beta   90.00
_cell.angle_gamma   90.00
#
_symmetry.space_group_name_H-M   'P 1'
#
loop_
_entity.id
_entity.type
_entity.pdbx_description
1 polymer ?
#
loop_
_entity_poly.entity_id
_entity_poly.type
_entity_poly.pdbx_seq_one_letter_code
_entity_poly.pdbx_strand_id
1 'polypeptide(L)'
;MQQMNKQIKKYTLVFSLFCSIACAMIFHSQMIQVFIAVWIGCLTGLVGYHKIVQMALNIPTDEAAGKKMGTQEYMKRYLMYGLVLVVCQLMELPILAVLVGLMCNKGAILLYALKEKEDFHE
;
A
#
# COMPACT_ATOMS: atom_id res chain seq x y z
N MET A 1 3.95 -17.40 4.65
CA MET A 1 3.73 -16.49 3.49
C MET A 1 2.26 -16.34 3.07
N GLN A 2 1.54 -17.41 2.69
CA GLN A 2 0.14 -17.26 2.21
C GLN A 2 -0.85 -16.80 3.29
N GLN A 3 -0.77 -17.34 4.52
CA GLN A 3 -1.58 -16.86 5.67
C GLN A 3 -1.27 -15.40 6.02
N MET A 4 0.01 -15.03 6.06
CA MET A 4 0.50 -13.67 6.29
C MET A 4 -0.08 -12.66 5.29
N ASN A 5 -0.04 -12.99 3.99
CA ASN A 5 -0.63 -12.18 2.93
C ASN A 5 -2.15 -12.03 3.07
N LYS A 6 -2.84 -13.08 3.52
CA LYS A 6 -4.30 -13.05 3.71
C LYS A 6 -4.68 -12.13 4.87
N GLN A 7 -3.91 -12.16 5.97
CA GLN A 7 -4.13 -11.28 7.11
C GLN A 7 -3.81 -9.82 6.78
N ILE A 8 -2.68 -9.54 6.12
CA ILE A 8 -2.30 -8.17 5.72
C ILE A 8 -3.35 -7.58 4.77
N LYS A 9 -3.82 -8.34 3.77
CA LYS A 9 -4.91 -7.88 2.89
C LYS A 9 -6.20 -7.57 3.65
N LYS A 10 -6.55 -8.41 4.63
CA LYS A 10 -7.76 -8.22 5.46
C LYS A 10 -7.62 -6.96 6.33
N TYR A 11 -6.47 -6.76 6.97
CA TYR A 11 -6.19 -5.55 7.75
C TYR A 11 -6.17 -4.30 6.89
N THR A 12 -5.52 -4.32 5.72
CA THR A 12 -5.51 -3.18 4.79
C THR A 12 -6.93 -2.81 4.34
N LEU A 13 -7.78 -3.80 4.06
CA LEU A 13 -9.19 -3.55 3.70
C LEU A 13 -9.96 -2.91 4.84
N VAL A 14 -9.89 -3.46 6.06
CA VAL A 14 -10.57 -2.91 7.23
C VAL A 14 -10.09 -1.49 7.55
N PHE A 15 -8.78 -1.26 7.49
CA PHE A 15 -8.18 0.05 7.74
C PHE A 15 -8.57 1.07 6.67
N SER A 16 -8.61 0.66 5.41
CA SER A 16 -9.07 1.52 4.30
C SER A 16 -10.54 1.90 4.43
N LEU A 17 -11.39 0.99 4.91
CA LEU A 17 -12.80 1.28 5.15
C LEU A 17 -12.95 2.35 6.24
N PHE A 18 -12.24 2.19 7.36
CA PHE A 18 -12.25 3.15 8.46
C PHE A 18 -11.69 4.53 8.03
N CYS A 19 -10.54 4.55 7.34
CA CYS A 19 -9.96 5.79 6.81
C CYS A 19 -10.85 6.48 5.78
N SER A 20 -11.54 5.72 4.92
CA SER A 20 -12.45 6.31 3.94
C SER A 20 -13.65 7.01 4.59
N ILE A 21 -14.17 6.45 5.70
CA ILE A 21 -15.24 7.08 6.49
C ILE A 21 -14.72 8.32 7.23
N ALA A 22 -13.53 8.24 7.84
CA ALA A 22 -12.92 9.37 8.53
C ALA A 22 -12.60 10.54 7.58
N CYS A 23 -12.04 10.25 6.40
CA CYS A 23 -11.76 11.28 5.38
C CYS A 23 -13.05 11.86 4.77
N ALA A 24 -14.11 11.07 4.63
CA ALA A 24 -15.41 11.56 4.17
C ALA A 24 -16.04 12.55 5.18
N MET A 25 -15.91 12.30 6.49
CA MET A 25 -16.38 13.22 7.53
C MET A 25 -15.62 14.56 7.56
N ILE A 26 -14.32 14.55 7.22
CA ILE A 26 -13.48 15.77 7.19
C ILE A 26 -13.72 16.61 5.93
N PHE A 27 -13.90 15.96 4.76
CA PHE A 27 -14.08 16.62 3.46
C PHE A 27 -15.52 16.55 2.97
N HIS A 28 -16.42 17.19 3.72
CA HIS A 28 -17.88 17.10 3.54
C HIS A 28 -18.38 17.54 2.14
N SER A 29 -17.63 18.38 1.41
CA SER A 29 -18.03 18.85 0.06
C SER A 29 -17.57 17.94 -1.10
N GLN A 30 -16.65 16.99 -0.86
CA GLN A 30 -16.04 16.15 -1.91
C GLN A 30 -16.03 14.65 -1.53
N MET A 31 -17.04 14.19 -0.77
CA MET A 31 -17.06 12.84 -0.21
C MET A 31 -16.84 11.72 -1.24
N ILE A 32 -17.46 11.79 -2.42
CA ILE A 32 -17.33 10.76 -3.46
C ILE A 32 -15.91 10.74 -4.05
N GLN A 33 -15.33 11.91 -4.35
CA GLN A 33 -13.98 12.01 -4.91
C GLN A 33 -12.93 11.56 -3.90
N VAL A 34 -13.08 11.94 -2.63
CA VAL A 34 -12.20 11.52 -1.53
C VAL A 34 -12.29 10.01 -1.31
N PHE A 35 -13.49 9.44 -1.35
CA PHE A 35 -13.68 7.99 -1.24
C PHE A 35 -12.96 7.23 -2.36
N ILE A 36 -13.17 7.66 -3.62
CA ILE A 36 -12.51 7.06 -4.79
C ILE A 36 -10.98 7.20 -4.69
N ALA A 37 -10.49 8.37 -4.29
CA ALA A 37 -9.06 8.64 -4.13
C ALA A 37 -8.41 7.74 -3.06
N VAL A 38 -9.04 7.56 -1.90
CA VAL A 38 -8.56 6.65 -0.84
C VAL A 38 -8.50 5.21 -1.36
N TRP A 39 -9.51 4.76 -2.10
CA TRP A 39 -9.55 3.42 -2.66
C TRP A 39 -8.48 3.20 -3.74
N ILE A 40 -8.25 4.18 -4.62
CA ILE A 40 -7.15 4.13 -5.61
C ILE A 40 -5.80 4.03 -4.89
N GLY A 41 -5.59 4.84 -3.85
CA GLY A 41 -4.39 4.79 -3.03
C GLY A 41 -4.19 3.43 -2.36
N CYS A 42 -5.27 2.86 -1.81
CA CYS A 42 -5.27 1.55 -1.17
C CYS A 42 -4.91 0.43 -2.15
N LEU A 43 -5.57 0.39 -3.32
CA LEU A 43 -5.30 -0.59 -4.38
C LEU A 43 -3.86 -0.49 -4.88
N THR A 44 -3.37 0.74 -5.09
CA THR A 44 -1.99 0.99 -5.52
C THR A 44 -0.99 0.50 -4.47
N GLY A 45 -1.29 0.73 -3.18
CA GLY A 45 -0.51 0.20 -2.07
C GLY A 45 -0.47 -1.32 -2.05
N LEU A 46 -1.62 -1.98 -2.24
CA LEU A 46 -1.72 -3.44 -2.28
C LEU A 46 -0.96 -4.06 -3.45
N VAL A 47 -1.05 -3.46 -4.65
CA VAL A 47 -0.26 -3.89 -5.82
C VAL A 47 1.24 -3.72 -5.54
N GLY A 48 1.63 -2.59 -4.95
CA GLY A 48 3.00 -2.35 -4.53
C GLY A 48 3.50 -3.40 -3.53
N TYR A 49 2.67 -3.78 -2.55
CA TYR A 49 2.99 -4.85 -1.61
C TYR A 49 3.12 -6.21 -2.29
N HIS A 50 2.21 -6.54 -3.21
CA HIS A 50 2.30 -7.78 -3.98
C HIS A 50 3.62 -7.89 -4.75
N LYS A 51 4.09 -6.79 -5.36
CA LYS A 51 5.39 -6.74 -6.04
C LYS A 51 6.56 -6.96 -5.07
N ILE A 52 6.49 -6.43 -3.85
CA ILE A 52 7.52 -6.67 -2.82
C ILE A 52 7.58 -8.16 -2.47
N VAL A 53 6.42 -8.78 -2.23
CA VAL A 53 6.35 -10.20 -1.89
C VAL A 53 6.87 -11.07 -3.04
N GLN A 54 6.49 -10.76 -4.29
CA GLN A 54 7.00 -11.46 -5.46
C GLN A 54 8.51 -11.28 -5.62
N MET A 55 9.03 -10.07 -5.41
CA MET A 55 10.47 -9.82 -5.42
C MET A 55 11.16 -10.68 -4.37
N ALA A 56 10.69 -10.67 -3.12
CA ALA A 56 11.26 -11.42 -2.01
C ALA A 56 11.30 -12.94 -2.27
N LEU A 57 10.30 -13.48 -2.97
CA LEU A 57 10.23 -14.90 -3.34
C LEU A 57 11.17 -15.28 -4.49
N ASN A 58 11.52 -14.34 -5.36
CA ASN A 58 12.29 -14.59 -6.58
C ASN A 58 13.72 -14.04 -6.50
N ILE A 59 14.20 -13.60 -5.33
CA ILE A 59 15.57 -13.08 -5.20
C ILE A 59 16.56 -14.19 -5.55
N PRO A 60 17.43 -13.99 -6.56
CA PRO A 60 18.45 -14.97 -6.89
C PRO A 60 19.48 -15.07 -5.74
N THR A 61 20.03 -16.28 -5.56
CA THR A 61 21.06 -16.56 -4.55
C THR A 61 22.40 -15.88 -4.83
N ASP A 62 22.61 -15.41 -6.06
CA ASP A 62 23.77 -14.59 -6.43
C ASP A 62 23.61 -13.14 -5.92
N GLU A 63 24.60 -12.65 -5.19
CA GLU A 63 24.53 -11.34 -4.51
C GLU A 63 24.47 -10.16 -5.49
N ALA A 64 25.21 -10.23 -6.62
CA ALA A 64 25.25 -9.17 -7.61
C ALA A 64 23.94 -9.11 -8.41
N ALA A 65 23.40 -10.28 -8.81
CA ALA A 65 22.11 -10.40 -9.47
C ALA A 65 20.96 -9.98 -8.54
N GLY A 66 21.03 -10.35 -7.26
CA GLY A 66 20.03 -10.00 -6.24
C GLY A 66 19.95 -8.49 -5.99
N LYS A 67 21.09 -7.82 -5.85
CA LYS A 67 21.16 -6.35 -5.74
C LYS A 67 20.56 -5.66 -6.96
N LYS A 68 20.95 -6.07 -8.17
CA LYS A 68 20.44 -5.49 -9.42
C LYS A 68 18.93 -5.67 -9.57
N MET A 69 18.41 -6.87 -9.30
CA MET A 69 16.97 -7.13 -9.34
C MET A 69 16.22 -6.29 -8.30
N GLY A 70 16.76 -6.18 -7.09
CA GLY A 70 16.17 -5.36 -6.04
C GLY A 70 16.08 -3.89 -6.39
N THR A 71 17.13 -3.30 -6.96
CA THR A 71 17.11 -1.90 -7.43
C THR A 71 16.09 -1.69 -8.55
N GLN A 72 15.99 -2.63 -9.51
CA GLN A 72 15.04 -2.52 -10.61
C GLN A 72 13.58 -2.62 -10.15
N GLU A 73 13.25 -3.60 -9.31
CA GLU A 73 11.88 -3.77 -8.78
C GLU A 73 11.49 -2.65 -7.81
N TYR A 74 12.46 -2.07 -7.11
CA TYR A 74 12.26 -0.84 -6.34
C TYR A 74 11.92 0.32 -7.27
N MET A 75 12.72 0.58 -8.31
CA MET A 75 12.50 1.70 -9.23
C MET A 75 11.15 1.59 -9.97
N LYS A 76 10.77 0.41 -10.47
CA LYS A 76 9.48 0.17 -11.12
C LYS A 76 8.29 0.50 -10.23
N ARG A 77 8.40 0.25 -8.93
CA ARG A 77 7.34 0.52 -7.94
C ARG A 77 7.19 2.01 -7.67
N TYR A 78 8.29 2.75 -7.55
CA TYR A 78 8.23 4.21 -7.40
C TYR A 78 7.71 4.90 -8.66
N LEU A 79 8.09 4.40 -9.85
CA LEU A 79 7.52 4.86 -11.12
C LEU A 79 6.01 4.62 -11.17
N MET A 80 5.54 3.43 -10.76
CA MET A 80 4.12 3.11 -10.69
C MET A 80 3.37 4.06 -9.73
N TYR A 81 3.90 4.30 -8.53
CA TYR A 81 3.29 5.25 -7.59
C TYR A 81 3.24 6.67 -8.15
N GLY A 82 4.33 7.14 -8.76
CA GLY A 82 4.39 8.44 -9.41
C GLY A 82 3.35 8.59 -10.52
N LEU A 83 3.21 7.56 -11.38
CA LEU A 83 2.26 7.56 -12.50
C LEU A 83 0.82 7.60 -12.00
N VAL A 84 0.49 6.82 -10.96
CA VAL A 84 -0.85 6.88 -10.33
C VAL A 84 -1.14 8.26 -9.76
N LEU A 85 -0.18 8.88 -9.06
CA LEU A 85 -0.36 10.22 -8.51
C LEU A 85 -0.58 11.27 -9.61
N VAL A 86 0.17 11.19 -10.72
CA VAL A 86 -0.02 12.08 -11.88
C VAL A 86 -1.41 11.90 -12.49
N VAL A 87 -1.86 10.65 -12.71
CA VAL A 87 -3.20 10.38 -13.25
C VAL A 87 -4.29 10.89 -12.31
N CYS A 88 -4.16 10.66 -11.00
CA CYS A 88 -5.11 11.19 -10.00
C CYS A 88 -5.17 12.72 -10.03
N GLN A 89 -4.03 13.40 -10.19
CA GLN A 89 -3.99 14.86 -10.31
C GLN A 89 -4.68 15.35 -11.59
N LEU A 90 -4.49 14.66 -12.72
CA LEU A 90 -5.16 14.98 -13.99
C LEU A 90 -6.68 14.77 -13.92
N MET A 91 -7.14 13.85 -13.09
CA MET A 91 -8.57 13.60 -12.82
C MET A 91 -9.14 14.50 -11.71
N GLU A 92 -8.39 15.51 -11.26
CA GLU A 92 -8.77 16.43 -10.18
C GLU A 92 -9.10 15.72 -8.84
N LEU A 93 -8.55 14.52 -8.63
CA LEU A 93 -8.73 13.79 -7.39
C LEU A 93 -7.79 14.35 -6.31
N PRO A 94 -8.25 14.44 -5.04
CA PRO A 94 -7.43 14.97 -3.96
C PRO A 94 -6.23 14.05 -3.68
N ILE A 95 -5.02 14.51 -4.03
CA ILE A 95 -3.77 13.76 -3.82
C ILE A 95 -3.61 13.33 -2.35
N LEU A 96 -3.97 14.19 -1.41
CA LEU A 96 -3.86 13.88 0.02
C LEU A 96 -4.67 12.62 0.39
N ALA A 97 -5.86 12.43 -0.19
CA ALA A 97 -6.68 11.25 0.04
C ALA A 97 -6.05 9.98 -0.58
N VAL A 98 -5.43 10.11 -1.75
CA VAL A 98 -4.66 9.00 -2.37
C VAL A 98 -3.48 8.60 -1.49
N LEU A 99 -2.75 9.57 -0.94
CA LEU A 99 -1.64 9.32 -0.02
C LEU A 99 -2.10 8.63 1.26
N VAL A 100 -3.23 9.05 1.84
CA VAL A 100 -3.83 8.37 3.01
C VAL A 100 -4.12 6.91 2.69
N GLY A 101 -4.71 6.62 1.51
CA GLY A 101 -4.94 5.24 1.06
C GLY A 101 -3.65 4.41 0.94
N LEU A 102 -2.58 5.00 0.40
CA LEU A 102 -1.26 4.36 0.35
C LEU A 102 -0.67 4.11 1.75
N MET A 103 -0.87 5.03 2.68
CA MET A 103 -0.40 4.91 4.06
C MET A 103 -1.16 3.84 4.84
N CYS A 104 -2.46 3.63 4.57
CA CYS A 104 -3.25 2.57 5.21
C CYS A 104 -2.60 1.19 5.02
N ASN A 105 -2.09 0.91 3.82
CA ASN A 105 -1.42 -0.36 3.55
C ASN A 105 -0.08 -0.48 4.29
N LYS A 106 0.70 0.61 4.39
CA LYS A 106 1.93 0.62 5.19
C LYS A 106 1.64 0.44 6.67
N GLY A 107 0.61 1.09 7.19
CA GLY A 107 0.14 0.97 8.57
C GLY A 107 -0.29 -0.47 8.89
N ALA A 108 -1.03 -1.12 8.00
CA ALA A 108 -1.45 -2.50 8.18
C ALA A 108 -0.26 -3.49 8.26
N ILE A 109 0.76 -3.30 7.42
CA ILE A 109 2.00 -4.10 7.48
C ILE A 109 2.73 -3.88 8.81
N LEU A 110 2.80 -2.63 9.27
CA LEU A 110 3.50 -2.25 10.50
C LEU A 110 2.79 -2.81 11.75
N LEU A 111 1.46 -2.70 11.80
CA LEU A 111 0.64 -3.29 12.86
C LEU A 111 0.77 -4.81 12.89
N TYR A 112 0.75 -5.45 11.72
CA TYR A 112 0.96 -6.89 11.63
C TYR A 112 2.35 -7.30 12.15
N ALA A 113 3.41 -6.57 11.77
CA ALA A 113 4.77 -6.83 12.25
C ALA A 113 4.94 -6.60 13.76
N LEU A 114 4.27 -5.59 14.33
CA LEU A 114 4.28 -5.35 15.78
C LEU A 114 3.59 -6.46 16.55
N LYS A 115 2.42 -6.90 16.06
CA LYS A 115 1.68 -7.99 16.68
C LYS A 115 2.45 -9.31 16.63
N GLU A 116 3.06 -9.63 15.50
CA GLU A 116 3.88 -10.84 15.38
C GLU A 116 5.10 -10.76 16.32
N LYS A 117 5.70 -9.59 16.53
CA LYS A 117 6.77 -9.41 17.51
C LYS A 117 6.30 -9.66 18.95
N GLU A 118 5.10 -9.22 19.32
CA GLU A 118 4.51 -9.53 20.64
C GLU A 118 4.27 -11.03 20.82
N ASP A 119 3.71 -11.71 19.81
CA ASP A 119 3.41 -13.15 19.86
C ASP A 119 4.69 -14.04 19.97
N PHE A 120 5.88 -13.54 19.58
CA PHE A 120 7.17 -14.23 19.75
C PHE A 120 7.84 -14.02 21.12
N HIS A 121 7.31 -13.12 21.95
CA HIS A 121 7.83 -12.80 23.28
C HIS A 121 7.00 -13.38 24.44
N GLU A 122 5.95 -14.17 24.15
CA GLU A 122 5.28 -15.09 25.10
C GLU A 122 5.80 -16.52 24.96
#